data_AF-A0A2N5YZF3-F1
#
_entry.id   AF-A0A2N5YZF3-F1
#
_cell.length_a   1.000
_cell.length_b   1.000
_cell.length_c   1.000
_cell.angle_alpha   90.00
_cell.angle_beta   90.00
_cell.angle_gamma   90.00
#
_symmetry.space_group_name_H-M   'P 1'
#
loop_
_entity.id
_entity.type
_entity.pdbx_description
1 polymer ?
#
loop_
_entity_poly.entity_id
_entity_poly.type
_entity_poly.pdbx_seq_one_letter_code
_entity_poly.pdbx_strand_id
1 'polypeptide(L)'
;MTYSFKLVNTRTGEILETESKTIKVSDEIHYARYDGDTENLVPGYWKDKKTSHPDDHIDDKSSDIKKLNALLEARSTIKDYNTMSTEIINEAADYISNEVNDFVNEN
;
A
#
# COMPACT_ATOMS: atom_id res chain seq x y z
N MET A 1 15.10 -3.05 0.52
CA MET A 1 16.25 -3.14 1.45
C MET A 1 16.60 -4.60 1.63
N THR A 2 17.87 -4.94 1.73
CA THR A 2 18.31 -6.32 2.00
C THR A 2 18.83 -6.39 3.43
N TYR A 3 18.35 -7.37 4.18
CA TYR A 3 18.79 -7.66 5.53
C TYR A 3 19.45 -9.02 5.56
N SER A 4 20.45 -9.16 6.42
CA SER A 4 21.13 -10.43 6.65
C SER A 4 21.35 -10.58 8.15
N PHE A 5 21.07 -11.76 8.68
CA PHE A 5 21.29 -12.08 10.08
C PHE A 5 22.00 -13.42 10.21
N LYS A 6 22.60 -13.63 11.38
CA LYS A 6 23.21 -14.91 11.77
C LYS A 6 22.88 -15.20 13.22
N LEU A 7 22.48 -16.43 13.50
CA LEU A 7 22.28 -16.92 14.84
C LEU A 7 23.59 -17.56 15.32
N VAL A 8 24.09 -17.13 16.48
CA VAL A 8 25.39 -17.58 16.99
C VAL A 8 25.21 -18.12 18.41
N ASN A 9 25.71 -19.34 18.63
CA ASN A 9 25.84 -19.89 19.96
C ASN A 9 26.92 -19.11 20.73
N THR A 10 26.50 -18.37 21.75
CA THR A 10 27.40 -17.49 22.52
C THR A 10 28.45 -18.26 23.35
N ARG A 11 28.19 -19.55 23.65
CA ARG A 11 29.11 -20.38 24.44
C ARG A 11 30.20 -21.02 23.57
N THR A 12 29.86 -21.47 22.37
CA THR A 12 30.79 -22.18 21.46
C THR A 12 31.35 -21.31 20.36
N GLY A 13 30.70 -20.17 20.07
CA GLY A 13 31.00 -19.33 18.91
C GLY A 13 30.50 -19.91 17.59
N GLU A 14 29.77 -21.03 17.62
CA GLU A 14 29.23 -21.69 16.44
C GLU A 14 28.10 -20.86 15.81
N ILE A 15 28.11 -20.75 14.48
CA ILE A 15 26.99 -20.18 13.73
C ILE A 15 25.97 -21.29 13.57
N LEU A 16 24.81 -21.12 14.22
CA LEU A 16 23.70 -22.05 14.16
C LEU A 16 22.91 -21.88 12.86
N GLU A 17 22.77 -20.63 12.42
CA GLU A 17 22.00 -20.29 11.22
C GLU A 17 22.47 -18.96 10.60
N THR A 18 22.27 -18.80 9.30
CA THR A 18 22.52 -17.54 8.60
C THR A 18 21.52 -17.40 7.47
N GLU A 19 20.90 -16.23 7.38
CA GLU A 19 19.91 -15.95 6.36
C GLU A 19 20.05 -14.53 5.81
N SER A 20 19.52 -14.34 4.60
CA SER A 20 19.45 -13.04 3.96
C SER A 20 18.15 -12.91 3.17
N LYS A 21 17.45 -11.80 3.37
CA LYS A 21 16.16 -11.53 2.71
C LYS A 21 16.10 -10.10 2.21
N THR A 22 15.50 -9.94 1.03
CA THR A 22 15.22 -8.62 0.46
C THR A 22 13.75 -8.30 0.65
N ILE A 23 13.48 -7.21 1.37
CA ILE A 23 12.15 -6.67 1.59
C ILE A 23 11.96 -5.44 0.70
N LYS A 24 10.79 -5.34 0.07
CA LYS A 24 10.41 -4.22 -0.79
C LYS A 24 9.04 -3.72 -0.35
N VAL A 25 8.96 -2.44 -0.02
CA VAL A 25 7.69 -1.74 0.22
C VAL A 25 7.47 -0.75 -0.92
N SER A 26 6.24 -0.69 -1.42
CA SER A 26 5.81 0.24 -2.44
C SER A 26 4.51 0.90 -2.01
N ASP A 27 4.36 2.18 -2.34
CA ASP A 27 3.19 2.95 -2.00
C ASP A 27 2.57 3.55 -3.27
N GLU A 28 1.28 3.25 -3.51
CA GLU A 28 0.55 3.73 -4.70
C GLU A 28 -0.71 4.48 -4.28
N ILE A 29 -0.91 5.65 -4.88
CA ILE A 29 -2.13 6.45 -4.70
C ILE A 29 -2.94 6.50 -5.99
N HIS A 30 -4.23 6.32 -5.86
CA HIS A 30 -5.20 6.50 -6.93
C HIS A 30 -6.37 7.30 -6.37
N TYR A 31 -6.50 8.55 -6.80
CA TYR A 31 -7.47 9.49 -6.25
C TYR A 31 -7.99 10.42 -7.34
N ALA A 32 -9.13 11.05 -7.07
CA ALA A 32 -9.70 12.11 -7.88
C ALA A 32 -9.77 13.40 -7.06
N ARG A 33 -9.71 14.55 -7.74
CA ARG A 33 -9.92 15.85 -7.10
C ARG A 33 -10.89 16.67 -7.92
N TYR A 34 -11.87 17.24 -7.24
CA TYR A 34 -12.82 18.17 -7.80
C TYR A 34 -13.08 19.27 -6.79
N ASP A 35 -12.76 20.52 -7.14
CA ASP A 35 -12.89 21.67 -6.23
C ASP A 35 -14.32 22.29 -6.29
N GLY A 36 -15.25 21.67 -7.04
CA GLY A 36 -16.64 22.09 -7.14
C GLY A 36 -17.56 21.30 -6.20
N ASP A 37 -18.85 21.31 -6.50
CA ASP A 37 -19.85 20.56 -5.73
C ASP A 37 -19.77 19.05 -6.01
N THR A 38 -19.23 18.30 -5.05
CA THR A 38 -19.09 16.85 -5.12
C THR A 38 -20.41 16.11 -4.93
N GLU A 39 -21.44 16.72 -4.33
CA GLU A 39 -22.74 16.05 -4.12
C GLU A 39 -23.48 15.83 -5.43
N ASN A 40 -23.27 16.73 -6.40
CA ASN A 40 -23.83 16.67 -7.74
C ASN A 40 -22.86 16.12 -8.79
N LEU A 41 -21.70 15.60 -8.36
CA LEU A 41 -20.71 15.01 -9.28
C LEU A 41 -21.08 13.56 -9.58
N VAL A 42 -21.23 13.26 -10.86
CA VAL A 42 -21.49 11.91 -11.36
C VAL A 42 -20.39 11.50 -12.34
N PRO A 43 -19.96 10.23 -12.36
CA PRO A 43 -19.06 9.72 -13.38
C PRO A 43 -19.79 9.57 -14.72
N GLY A 44 -19.03 9.64 -15.82
CA GLY A 44 -19.59 9.51 -17.16
C GLY A 44 -18.74 10.16 -18.25
N TYR A 45 -19.33 10.27 -19.42
CA TYR A 45 -18.78 10.92 -20.61
C TYR A 45 -19.75 11.97 -21.13
N TRP A 46 -19.25 13.18 -21.37
CA TRP A 46 -20.01 14.27 -21.98
C TRP A 46 -19.30 14.73 -23.24
N LYS A 47 -20.02 14.77 -24.36
CA LYS A 47 -19.50 15.29 -25.64
C LYS A 47 -19.32 16.80 -25.60
N ASP A 48 -20.23 17.50 -24.93
CA ASP A 48 -20.15 18.93 -24.69
C ASP A 48 -20.48 19.25 -23.22
N LYS A 49 -19.72 20.16 -22.60
CA LYS A 49 -19.89 20.54 -21.19
C LYS A 49 -21.15 21.38 -20.93
N LYS A 50 -21.66 22.06 -21.95
CA LYS A 50 -22.74 23.04 -21.85
C LYS A 50 -24.06 22.56 -22.46
N THR A 51 -24.00 21.60 -23.39
CA THR A 51 -25.19 21.11 -24.10
C THR A 51 -25.30 19.60 -24.04
N SER A 52 -26.49 19.09 -23.74
CA SER A 52 -26.76 17.65 -23.81
C SER A 52 -26.59 17.13 -25.23
N HIS A 53 -25.90 16.02 -25.38
CA HIS A 53 -25.77 15.30 -26.65
C HIS A 53 -26.29 13.86 -26.52
N PRO A 54 -26.90 13.28 -27.56
CA PRO A 54 -27.29 11.86 -27.58
C PRO A 54 -26.16 10.84 -27.34
N ASP A 55 -24.90 11.29 -27.37
CA ASP A 55 -23.71 10.44 -27.17
C ASP A 55 -23.21 10.52 -25.72
N ASP A 56 -23.85 11.34 -24.88
CA ASP A 56 -23.49 11.48 -23.47
C ASP A 56 -23.86 10.21 -22.71
N HIS A 57 -22.96 9.79 -21.82
CA HIS A 57 -23.13 8.61 -20.98
C HIS A 57 -23.01 9.03 -19.51
N ILE A 58 -24.01 8.69 -18.70
CA ILE A 58 -24.05 9.03 -17.28
C ILE A 58 -24.05 7.73 -16.48
N ASP A 59 -23.05 7.55 -15.63
CA ASP A 59 -22.89 6.40 -14.75
C ASP A 59 -23.47 6.72 -13.36
N ASP A 60 -24.79 6.85 -13.25
CA ASP A 60 -25.50 7.26 -12.02
C ASP A 60 -25.89 6.11 -11.09
N LYS A 61 -25.50 4.87 -11.42
CA LYS A 61 -25.79 3.72 -10.56
C LYS A 61 -25.05 3.88 -9.23
N SER A 62 -25.69 3.43 -8.15
CA SER A 62 -25.10 3.49 -6.80
C SER A 62 -23.69 2.90 -6.73
N SER A 63 -23.38 1.85 -7.49
CA SER A 63 -22.02 1.27 -7.57
C SER A 63 -20.99 2.23 -8.14
N ASP A 64 -21.36 3.03 -9.13
CA ASP A 64 -20.43 3.90 -9.85
C ASP A 64 -20.21 5.21 -9.10
N ILE A 65 -21.27 5.74 -8.48
CA ILE A 65 -21.17 6.84 -7.51
C ILE A 65 -20.26 6.44 -6.33
N LYS A 66 -20.40 5.22 -5.80
CA LYS A 66 -19.53 4.75 -4.71
C LYS A 66 -18.06 4.68 -5.13
N LYS A 67 -17.77 4.24 -6.36
CA LYS A 67 -16.39 4.23 -6.88
C LYS A 67 -15.83 5.65 -6.98
N LEU A 68 -16.61 6.59 -7.50
CA LEU A 68 -16.21 8.00 -7.58
C LEU A 68 -15.93 8.57 -6.18
N ASN A 69 -16.83 8.35 -5.23
CA ASN A 69 -16.65 8.83 -3.85
C ASN A 69 -15.42 8.21 -3.21
N ALA A 70 -15.15 6.92 -3.43
CA ALA A 70 -13.93 6.29 -2.95
C ALA A 70 -12.66 6.95 -3.51
N LEU A 71 -12.69 7.45 -4.75
CA LEU A 71 -11.57 8.20 -5.34
C LEU A 71 -11.43 9.62 -4.76
N LEU A 72 -12.55 10.29 -4.48
CA LEU A 72 -12.54 11.64 -3.90
C LEU A 72 -12.10 11.63 -2.42
N GLU A 73 -12.44 10.56 -1.70
CA GLU A 73 -12.07 10.34 -0.30
C GLU A 73 -10.70 9.67 -0.15
N ALA A 74 -10.13 9.14 -1.25
CA ALA A 74 -8.84 8.49 -1.22
C ALA A 74 -7.74 9.45 -0.79
N ARG A 75 -6.72 8.90 -0.12
CA ARG A 75 -5.51 9.64 0.22
C ARG A 75 -4.88 10.22 -1.04
N SER A 76 -4.50 11.49 -0.97
CA SER A 76 -3.88 12.22 -2.07
C SER A 76 -2.36 12.39 -1.92
N THR A 77 -1.81 11.87 -0.83
CA THR A 77 -0.39 12.01 -0.48
C THR A 77 0.27 10.65 -0.38
N ILE A 78 1.38 10.48 -1.11
CA ILE A 78 2.26 9.31 -1.04
C ILE A 78 2.96 9.32 0.33
N LYS A 79 3.15 8.15 0.92
CA LYS A 79 3.92 7.99 2.15
C LYS A 79 5.31 8.60 1.98
N ASP A 80 5.78 9.29 3.01
CA ASP A 80 7.14 9.80 3.00
C ASP A 80 8.16 8.68 3.24
N TYR A 81 9.42 8.99 2.94
CA TYR A 81 10.52 8.04 3.08
C TYR A 81 10.64 7.46 4.49
N ASN A 82 10.47 8.26 5.54
CA ASN A 82 10.65 7.78 6.91
C ASN A 82 9.55 6.78 7.27
N THR A 83 8.30 7.08 6.89
CA THR A 83 7.18 6.15 7.05
C THR A 83 7.47 4.81 6.36
N MET A 84 7.87 4.84 5.08
CA MET A 84 8.19 3.61 4.33
C MET A 84 9.42 2.89 4.90
N SER A 85 10.41 3.62 5.39
CA SER A 85 11.61 3.05 6.01
C SER A 85 11.27 2.34 7.32
N THR A 86 10.41 2.91 8.15
CA THR A 86 9.94 2.27 9.39
C THR A 86 9.14 1.01 9.08
N GLU A 87 8.28 1.02 8.06
CA GLU A 87 7.56 -0.18 7.61
C GLU A 87 8.52 -1.32 7.22
N ILE A 88 9.54 -1.01 6.42
CA ILE A 88 10.56 -1.99 6.01
C ILE A 88 11.36 -2.54 7.21
N ILE A 89 11.69 -1.69 8.20
CA ILE A 89 12.42 -2.12 9.40
C ILE A 89 11.55 -3.03 10.27
N ASN A 90 10.28 -2.69 10.46
CA ASN A 90 9.35 -3.50 11.25
C ASN A 90 9.13 -4.86 10.59
N GLU A 91 8.91 -4.89 9.27
CA GLU A 91 8.76 -6.16 8.53
C GLU A 91 10.02 -7.04 8.64
N ALA A 92 11.21 -6.42 8.61
CA ALA A 92 12.46 -7.15 8.81
C ALA A 92 12.60 -7.69 10.24
N ALA A 93 12.24 -6.89 11.24
CA ALA A 93 12.30 -7.28 12.65
C ALA A 93 11.33 -8.43 12.96
N ASP A 94 10.10 -8.36 12.43
CA ASP A 94 9.10 -9.42 12.56
C ASP A 94 9.59 -10.71 11.90
N TYR A 95 10.17 -10.61 10.69
CA TYR A 95 10.73 -11.76 10.00
C TYR A 95 11.85 -12.43 10.81
N ILE A 96 12.86 -11.66 11.24
CA ILE A 96 13.98 -12.18 12.03
C ILE A 96 13.47 -12.80 13.35
N SER A 97 12.49 -12.18 14.00
CA SER A 97 11.93 -12.70 15.25
C SER A 97 11.24 -14.04 15.05
N ASN A 98 10.53 -14.22 13.93
CA ASN A 98 9.91 -15.50 13.59
C ASN A 98 10.96 -16.58 13.30
N GLU A 99 11.98 -16.30 12.49
CA GLU A 99 13.05 -17.27 12.21
C GLU A 99 13.76 -17.73 13.50
N VAL A 100 14.04 -16.79 14.43
CA VAL A 100 14.62 -17.13 15.73
C VAL A 100 13.68 -18.00 16.56
N ASN A 101 12.37 -17.69 16.58
CA ASN A 101 11.39 -18.48 17.30
C ASN A 101 11.24 -19.88 16.71
N ASP A 102 11.24 -20.00 15.38
CA ASP A 102 11.13 -21.27 14.68
C ASP A 102 12.34 -22.16 14.99
N PHE A 103 13.55 -21.61 14.93
CA PHE A 103 14.76 -22.31 15.37
C PHE A 103 14.65 -22.83 16.82
N VAL A 104 14.15 -21.99 17.74
CA VAL A 104 13.98 -22.35 19.17
C VAL A 104 12.89 -23.39 19.39
N ASN A 105 11.86 -23.44 18.55
CA ASN A 105 10.78 -24.43 18.68
C ASN A 105 11.16 -25.78 18.08
N GLU A 106 12.05 -25.78 17.08
CA GLU A 106 12.51 -26.99 16.39
C GLU A 106 13.69 -27.69 17.10
N ASN A 107 14.36 -27.03 18.06
CA ASN A 107 15.56 -27.52 18.77
C ASN A 107 15.43 -27.42 20.30
#